data_AF-A0A1M3GW00-F1
#
_entry.id   AF-A0A1M3GW00-F1
#
_cell.length_a   1.000
_cell.length_b   1.000
_cell.length_c   1.000
_cell.angle_alpha   90.00
_cell.angle_beta   90.00
_cell.angle_gamma   90.00
#
_symmetry.space_group_name_H-M   'P 1'
#
loop_
_entity.id
_entity.type
_entity.pdbx_description
1 polymer ?
#
loop_
_entity_poly.entity_id
_entity_poly.type
_entity_poly.pdbx_seq_one_letter_code
_entity_poly.pdbx_strand_id
1 'polypeptide(L)' 'MTQKIKKQLAWEEAKKKYRLSNATVQMAIELGLNPHKLGKIANHKQESWKESLPDFICTLYEKRFKSPRLS' A
#
# COMPACT_ATOMS: atom_id res chain seq x y z
N MET A 1 12.25 21.76 7.55
CA MET A 1 12.91 20.64 6.83
C MET A 1 12.61 19.25 7.41
N THR A 2 11.80 19.12 8.47
CA THR A 2 11.69 17.88 9.26
C THR A 2 10.54 16.94 8.87
N GLN A 3 9.53 17.41 8.14
CA GLN A 3 8.34 16.60 7.84
C GLN A 3 8.55 15.57 6.71
N LYS A 4 9.35 15.91 5.69
CA LYS A 4 9.64 15.01 4.57
C LYS A 4 10.41 13.77 5.03
N ILE A 5 11.40 13.96 5.90
CA ILE A 5 12.20 12.87 6.49
C ILE A 5 11.31 11.95 7.35
N LYS A 6 10.45 12.53 8.20
CA LYS A 6 9.49 11.74 9.00
C LYS A 6 8.57 10.88 8.12
N LYS A 7 8.08 11.41 7.00
CA LYS A 7 7.24 10.66 6.06
C LYS A 7 8.00 9.53 5.37
N GLN A 8 9.26 9.76 4.97
CA GLN A 8 10.10 8.71 4.38
C GLN A 8 10.38 7.58 5.37
N LEU A 9 10.73 7.91 6.62
CA LEU A 9 10.95 6.92 7.67
C LEU A 9 9.69 6.07 7.92
N ALA A 10 8.52 6.69 7.98
CA ALA A 10 7.25 5.96 8.14
C ALA A 10 6.97 4.96 7.00
N TRP A 11 7.34 5.32 5.75
CA TRP A 11 7.21 4.41 4.62
C TRP A 11 8.24 3.28 4.65
N GLU A 12 9.48 3.55 5.06
CA GLU A 12 10.50 2.51 5.24
C GLU A 12 10.12 1.51 6.35
N GLU A 13 9.57 1.99 7.47
CA GLU A 13 9.05 1.14 8.55
C GLU A 13 7.87 0.29 8.06
N ALA A 14 6.90 0.91 7.37
CA ALA A 14 5.75 0.19 6.82
C ALA A 14 6.19 -0.87 5.79
N LYS A 15 7.15 -0.53 4.93
CA LYS A 15 7.70 -1.44 3.92
C LYS A 15 8.31 -2.68 4.57
N LYS A 16 9.12 -2.52 5.62
CA LYS A 16 9.70 -3.63 6.38
C LYS A 16 8.63 -4.45 7.10
N LYS A 17 7.67 -3.78 7.77
CA LYS A 17 6.61 -4.41 8.55
C LYS A 17 5.66 -5.26 7.71
N TYR A 18 5.25 -4.75 6.55
CA TYR A 18 4.29 -5.40 5.67
C TYR A 18 4.94 -6.10 4.47
N ARG A 19 6.28 -6.20 4.45
CA ARG A 19 7.06 -6.83 3.37
C ARG A 19 6.69 -6.28 1.99
N LEU A 20 6.52 -4.96 1.88
CA LEU A 20 6.17 -4.29 0.63
C LEU A 20 7.40 -4.14 -0.27
N SER A 21 7.19 -4.25 -1.57
CA SER A 21 8.19 -3.88 -2.58
C SER A 21 8.22 -2.36 -2.76
N ASN A 22 9.33 -1.83 -3.30
CA ASN A 22 9.43 -0.40 -3.65
C ASN A 22 8.30 0.04 -4.59
N ALA A 23 7.95 -0.81 -5.57
CA ALA A 23 6.84 -0.56 -6.49
C ALA A 23 5.50 -0.43 -5.75
N THR A 24 5.21 -1.35 -4.83
CA THR A 24 3.97 -1.32 -4.04
C THR A 24 3.89 -0.11 -3.13
N VAL A 25 5.00 0.34 -2.54
CA VAL A 25 5.06 1.59 -1.77
C VAL A 25 4.75 2.79 -2.65
N GLN A 26 5.31 2.85 -3.85
CA GLN A 26 5.03 3.92 -4.80
C GLN A 26 3.55 3.94 -5.21
N MET A 27 2.97 2.78 -5.52
CA MET A 27 1.53 2.64 -5.82
C MET A 27 0.67 3.14 -4.65
N ALA A 28 1.03 2.79 -3.42
CA ALA A 28 0.33 3.24 -2.22
C ALA A 28 0.40 4.77 -2.04
N ILE A 29 1.55 5.38 -2.35
CA ILE A 29 1.73 6.84 -2.34
C ILE A 29 0.83 7.50 -3.39
N GLU A 30 0.83 7.00 -4.63
CA GLU A 30 0.01 7.52 -5.74
C GLU A 30 -1.49 7.36 -5.48
N LEU A 31 -1.89 6.29 -4.78
CA LEU A 31 -3.25 6.09 -4.31
C LEU A 31 -3.66 7.04 -3.17
N GLY A 32 -2.71 7.76 -2.57
CA GLY A 32 -2.94 8.65 -1.43
C GLY A 32 -3.10 7.91 -0.09
N LEU A 33 -2.57 6.68 0.01
CA LEU A 33 -2.62 5.91 1.24
C LEU A 33 -1.67 6.48 2.30
N ASN A 34 -1.98 6.19 3.56
CA ASN A 34 -1.20 6.64 4.71
C ASN A 34 -0.47 5.46 5.35
N PRO A 35 0.87 5.52 5.52
CA PRO A 35 1.67 4.41 6.08
C PRO A 35 1.22 4.00 7.48
N HIS A 36 0.73 4.93 8.31
CA HIS A 36 0.24 4.63 9.66
C HIS A 36 -1.13 3.93 9.66
N LYS A 37 -1.93 4.11 8.60
CA LYS A 37 -3.27 3.49 8.48
C LYS A 37 -3.22 2.12 7.81
N LEU A 38 -2.09 1.71 7.23
CA LEU A 38 -1.92 0.41 6.59
C LEU A 38 -2.23 -0.77 7.52
N GLY A 39 -2.01 -0.62 8.84
CA GLY A 39 -2.35 -1.67 9.80
C GLY A 39 -3.83 -2.01 9.88
N LYS A 40 -4.73 -1.04 9.63
CA LYS A 40 -6.17 -1.31 9.56
C LYS A 40 -6.55 -2.06 8.27
N ILE A 41 -5.76 -1.89 7.21
CA ILE A 41 -5.98 -2.50 5.90
C ILE A 41 -5.38 -3.91 5.86
N ALA A 42 -4.18 -4.08 6.43
CA ALA A 42 -3.45 -5.34 6.54
C ALA A 42 -4.05 -6.33 7.56
N ASN A 43 -5.31 -6.19 7.94
CA ASN A 43 -5.98 -7.09 8.86
C ASN A 43 -6.27 -8.49 8.27
N HIS A 44 -5.66 -8.83 7.15
CA HIS A 44 -5.69 -10.14 6.51
C HIS A 44 -5.37 -11.30 7.45
N LYS A 45 -4.57 -11.07 8.51
CA LYS A 45 -4.27 -12.14 9.49
C LYS A 45 -5.48 -12.62 10.28
N GLN A 46 -6.57 -11.84 10.35
CA GLN A 46 -7.82 -12.23 11.01
C GLN A 46 -8.84 -12.83 10.04
N GLU A 47 -8.69 -12.57 8.73
CA GLU A 47 -9.63 -13.00 7.70
C GLU A 47 -8.84 -13.63 6.55
N SER A 48 -8.69 -14.95 6.57
CA SER A 48 -7.91 -15.74 5.59
C SER A 48 -8.41 -15.61 4.14
N TRP A 49 -9.65 -15.13 3.97
CA TRP A 49 -10.29 -14.90 2.67
C TRP A 49 -10.01 -13.49 2.12
N LYS A 50 -9.41 -12.61 2.92
CA LYS A 50 -9.03 -11.27 2.47
C LYS A 50 -7.79 -11.38 1.58
N GLU A 51 -7.42 -10.32 0.87
CA GLU A 51 -6.19 -10.31 0.06
C GLU A 51 -5.00 -9.77 0.88
N SER A 52 -3.77 -10.21 0.57
CA SER A 52 -2.58 -9.68 1.26
C SER A 52 -2.48 -8.16 1.04
N LEU A 53 -1.89 -7.40 1.98
CA LEU A 53 -1.78 -5.94 1.82
C LEU A 53 -1.08 -5.53 0.50
N PRO A 54 0.04 -6.17 0.08
CA PRO A 54 0.64 -5.86 -1.22
C PRO A 54 -0.31 -6.05 -2.40
N ASP A 55 -1.00 -7.18 -2.43
CA ASP A 55 -1.92 -7.53 -3.52
C ASP A 55 -3.11 -6.57 -3.54
N PHE A 56 -3.66 -6.23 -2.37
CA PHE A 56 -4.74 -5.24 -2.25
C PHE A 56 -4.35 -3.88 -2.85
N ILE A 57 -3.11 -3.43 -2.59
CA ILE A 57 -2.59 -2.17 -3.14
C ILE A 57 -2.47 -2.28 -4.66
N CYS A 58 -1.94 -3.39 -5.19
CA CYS A 58 -1.84 -3.64 -6.63
C CYS A 58 -3.23 -3.65 -7.29
N THR A 59 -4.17 -4.44 -6.76
CA THR A 59 -5.55 -4.53 -7.25
C THR A 59 -6.24 -3.17 -7.25
N LEU A 60 -6.08 -2.38 -6.19
CA LEU A 60 -6.66 -1.04 -6.10
C LEU A 60 -6.01 -0.08 -7.10
N TYR A 61 -4.69 -0.16 -7.26
CA TYR A 61 -3.94 0.63 -8.24
C TYR A 61 -4.40 0.32 -9.65
N GLU A 62 -4.53 -0.96 -10.00
CA GLU A 62 -5.03 -1.39 -11.30
C GLU A 62 -6.47 -0.97 -11.55
N LYS A 63 -7.35 -1.08 -10.55
CA LYS A 63 -8.74 -0.60 -10.68
C LYS A 63 -8.81 0.92 -10.89
N ARG A 64 -7.91 1.70 -10.29
CA ARG A 64 -7.97 3.16 -10.39
C ARG A 64 -7.26 3.71 -11.62
N PHE A 65 -6.15 3.10 -12.01
CA PHE A 65 -5.24 3.61 -13.05
C PHE A 65 -5.18 2.72 -14.30
N LYS A 66 -5.72 1.49 -14.27
CA LYS A 66 -5.67 0.53 -15.39
C LYS A 66 -7.01 -0.14 -15.74
N SER A 67 -8.16 0.31 -15.22
CA SER A 67 -9.45 -0.34 -15.54
C SER A 67 -9.87 -0.13 -16.99
N PRO A 68 -10.65 -1.08 -17.51
CA PRO A 68 -10.23 -2.03 -18.53
C PRO A 68 -10.09 -1.37 -19.91
N ARG A 69 -9.15 -1.88 -20.71
CA ARG A 69 -9.34 -1.86 -22.16
C ARG A 69 -10.71 -2.48 -22.42
N LEU A 70 -11.64 -1.66 -22.92
CA LEU A 70 -12.77 -2.13 -23.70
C LEU A 70 -12.22 -3.12 -24.73
N SER A 71 -12.66 -4.37 -24.67
CA SER A 71 -12.48 -5.38 -25.70
C SER A 71 -13.73 -6.24 -25.69
#